data_AF-A0A7C5IZL3-F1
#
_entry.id   AF-A0A7C5IZL3-F1
#
_cell.length_a   1.000
_cell.length_b   1.000
_cell.length_c   1.000
_cell.angle_alpha   90.00
_cell.angle_beta   90.00
_cell.angle_gamma   90.00
#
_symmetry.space_group_name_H-M   'P 1'
#
loop_
_entity.id
_entity.type
_entity.pdbx_description
1 polymer ?
#
loop_
_entity_poly.entity_id
_entity_poly.type
_entity_poly.pdbx_seq_one_letter_code
_entity_poly.pdbx_strand_id
1 'polypeptide(L)' 'MGPADLQSLLLSLKLAALATLILLVLGAPLAWWLAFSRRRWKPAVEAVVALPLVLPPTVLGFYLLLA' A
#
# COMPACT_ATOMS: atom_id res chain seq x y z
N MET A 1 -12.03 7.43 -27.62
CA MET A 1 -11.00 6.62 -26.94
C MET A 1 -10.04 6.14 -28.00
N GLY A 2 -8.88 6.79 -28.10
CA GLY A 2 -7.83 6.37 -29.01
C GLY A 2 -7.25 5.02 -28.58
N PRO A 3 -6.55 4.30 -29.46
CA PRO A 3 -5.91 3.02 -29.12
C PRO A 3 -4.93 3.13 -27.93
N ALA A 4 -4.34 4.31 -27.71
CA ALA A 4 -3.47 4.60 -26.56
C ALA A 4 -4.22 4.69 -25.21
N ASP A 5 -5.47 5.16 -25.21
CA ASP A 5 -6.29 5.25 -23.99
C ASP A 5 -6.62 3.84 -23.48
N LEU A 6 -6.96 2.94 -24.40
CA LEU A 6 -7.28 1.55 -24.10
C LEU A 6 -6.08 0.80 -23.49
N GLN A 7 -4.88 1.04 -24.04
CA GLN A 7 -3.63 0.48 -23.50
C GLN A 7 -3.32 1.01 -22.10
N SER A 8 -3.49 2.31 -21.87
CA SER A 8 -3.26 2.94 -20.57
C SER A 8 -4.22 2.44 -19.49
N LEU A 9 -5.47 2.19 -19.87
CA LEU A 9 -6.49 1.63 -18.99
C LEU A 9 -6.18 0.16 -18.63
N LEU A 10 -5.76 -0.65 -19.60
CA LEU A 10 -5.32 -2.03 -19.36
C LEU A 10 -4.08 -2.09 -18.45
N LEU A 11 -3.11 -1.18 -18.65
CA LEU A 11 -1.92 -1.08 -17.80
C LEU A 11 -2.27 -0.72 -16.35
N SER A 12 -3.12 0.29 -16.17
CA SER A 12 -3.61 0.70 -14.85
C SER A 12 -4.36 -0.43 -14.15
N LEU A 13 -5.23 -1.15 -14.88
CA LEU A 13 -5.97 -2.28 -14.34
C LEU A 13 -5.03 -3.41 -13.91
N LYS A 14 -4.02 -3.74 -14.73
CA LYS A 14 -3.01 -4.76 -14.40
C LYS A 14 -2.20 -4.36 -13.17
N LEU A 15 -1.78 -3.10 -13.09
CA LEU A 15 -1.05 -2.56 -11.94
C LEU A 15 -1.89 -2.61 -10.66
N ALA A 16 -3.14 -2.15 -10.73
CA ALA A 16 -4.06 -2.16 -9.59
C ALA A 16 -4.36 -3.58 -9.13
N ALA A 17 -4.60 -4.52 -10.05
CA ALA A 17 -4.84 -5.92 -9.73
C ALA A 17 -3.63 -6.56 -9.03
N LEU A 18 -2.42 -6.33 -9.54
CA LEU A 18 -1.19 -6.84 -8.94
C LEU A 18 -0.93 -6.23 -7.56
N ALA A 19 -1.05 -4.91 -7.43
CA ALA A 19 -0.88 -4.21 -6.16
C ALA A 19 -1.89 -4.69 -5.11
N THR A 20 -3.16 -4.86 -5.51
CA THR A 20 -4.22 -5.38 -4.63
C THR A 20 -3.92 -6.80 -4.20
N LEU A 21 -3.45 -7.67 -5.11
CA LEU A 21 -3.11 -9.05 -4.77
C LEU A 21 -1.94 -9.12 -3.78
N ILE A 22 -0.91 -8.30 -3.98
CA ILE A 22 0.22 -8.18 -3.03
C ILE A 22 -0.28 -7.70 -1.67
N LEU A 23 -1.08 -6.64 -1.64
CA LEU A 23 -1.68 -6.11 -0.40
C LEU A 23 -2.58 -7.13 0.28
N LEU A 24 -3.30 -7.96 -0.47
CA LEU A 24 -4.15 -9.00 0.10
C LEU A 24 -3.30 -10.09 0.75
N VAL A 25 -2.26 -10.56 0.06
CA VAL A 25 -1.37 -11.63 0.56
C VAL A 25 -0.54 -11.18 1.75
N LEU A 26 -0.08 -9.92 1.77
CA LEU A 26 0.78 -9.41 2.86
C LEU A 26 -0.02 -8.70 3.96
N GLY A 27 -0.98 -7.87 3.56
CA GLY A 27 -1.77 -7.03 4.46
C GLY A 27 -2.81 -7.80 5.25
N ALA A 28 -3.50 -8.79 4.66
CA ALA A 28 -4.50 -9.59 5.38
C ALA A 28 -3.90 -10.39 6.57
N PRO A 29 -2.79 -11.14 6.42
CA PRO A 29 -2.19 -11.82 7.56
C PRO A 29 -1.56 -10.85 8.55
N LEU A 30 -1.00 -9.71 8.08
CA LEU A 30 -0.48 -8.67 8.97
C LEU A 30 -1.60 -8.06 9.83
N ALA A 31 -2.73 -7.71 9.22
CA ALA A 31 -3.89 -7.17 9.92
C ALA A 31 -4.49 -8.17 10.92
N TRP A 32 -4.59 -9.45 10.52
CA TRP A 32 -5.00 -10.53 11.42
C TRP A 32 -4.05 -10.65 12.62
N TRP A 33 -2.74 -10.67 12.38
CA TRP A 33 -1.75 -10.74 13.44
C TRP A 33 -1.81 -9.52 14.38
N LEU A 34 -2.01 -8.32 13.84
CA LEU A 34 -2.18 -7.09 14.61
C LEU A 34 -3.44 -7.13 15.48
N ALA A 35 -4.55 -7.66 14.95
CA ALA A 35 -5.82 -7.75 15.65
C ALA A 35 -5.75 -8.70 16.86
N PHE A 36 -5.09 -9.86 16.69
CA PHE A 36 -5.10 -10.92 17.71
C PHE A 36 -3.85 -10.95 18.62
N SER A 37 -2.75 -10.27 18.29
CA SER A 37 -1.52 -10.27 19.11
C SER A 37 -1.51 -9.16 20.18
N ARG A 38 -1.03 -9.48 21.40
CA ARG A 38 -0.75 -8.51 22.49
C ARG A 38 0.73 -8.08 22.59
N ARG A 39 1.53 -8.28 21.53
CA ARG A 39 2.98 -7.96 21.56
C ARG A 39 3.25 -6.48 21.84
N ARG A 40 4.27 -6.18 22.65
CA ARG A 40 4.69 -4.81 23.04
C ARG A 40 5.04 -3.90 21.86
N TRP A 41 5.40 -4.47 20.71
CA TRP A 41 5.80 -3.79 19.46
C TRP A 41 4.62 -3.49 18.54
N LYS A 42 3.42 -4.01 18.84
CA LYS A 42 2.18 -3.76 18.08
C LYS A 42 1.92 -2.27 17.78
N PRO A 43 2.00 -1.34 18.75
CA PRO A 43 1.74 0.08 18.46
C PRO A 43 2.76 0.70 17.49
N ALA A 44 3.99 0.20 17.44
CA ALA A 44 4.97 0.67 16.46
C ALA A 44 4.62 0.19 15.04
N VAL A 45 4.19 -1.07 14.90
CA VAL A 45 3.76 -1.62 13.61
C VAL A 45 2.47 -0.94 13.14
N GLU A 46 1.50 -0.71 14.04
CA GLU A 46 0.30 0.09 13.74
C GLU A 46 0.64 1.49 13.23
N ALA A 47 1.58 2.18 13.89
CA ALA A 47 2.01 3.50 13.49
C ALA A 47 2.62 3.50 12.08
N VAL A 48 3.48 2.52 11.74
CA VAL A 48 4.10 2.41 10.41
C VAL A 48 3.06 2.12 9.32
N VAL A 49 2.10 1.22 9.59
CA VAL A 49 1.02 0.90 8.64
C VAL A 49 0.08 2.09 8.43
N ALA A 50 -0.19 2.87 9.48
CA ALA A 50 -1.02 4.07 9.41
C ALA A 50 -0.27 5.30 8.85
N LEU A 51 1.06 5.32 8.96
CA LEU A 51 1.93 6.43 8.54
C LEU A 51 1.63 6.96 7.13
N PRO A 52 1.52 6.15 6.07
CA PRO A 52 1.20 6.63 4.73
C PRO A 52 -0.23 7.19 4.61
N LEU A 53 -1.13 6.90 5.55
CA LEU A 53 -2.47 7.46 5.60
C LEU A 53 -2.47 8.87 6.23
N VAL A 54 -1.60 9.10 7.21
CA VAL A 54 -1.45 10.40 7.90
C VAL A 54 -0.53 11.34 7.11
N LEU A 55 0.44 10.78 6.39
CA LEU A 55 1.33 11.55 5.53
C LEU A 55 0.69 11.81 4.16
N PRO A 56 0.83 13.02 3.61
CA PRO A 56 0.44 13.29 2.23
C PRO A 56 1.24 12.39 1.26
N PRO A 57 0.62 11.80 0.23
CA PRO A 57 1.30 10.95 -0.74
C PRO A 57 2.44 11.68 -1.48
N THR A 58 2.34 13.00 -1.62
CA THR A 58 3.40 13.86 -2.17
C THR A 58 4.64 13.92 -1.29
N VAL A 59 4.49 13.95 0.03
CA VAL A 59 5.62 13.94 0.97
C VAL A 59 6.29 12.57 0.97
N LEU A 60 5.51 11.48 0.85
CA LEU A 60 6.04 10.13 0.71
C LEU A 60 6.90 9.99 -0.57
N GLY A 61 6.43 10.54 -1.69
CA GLY A 61 7.19 10.59 -2.93
C GLY A 61 8.51 11.37 -2.80
N PHE A 62 8.52 12.46 -2.03
CA PHE A 62 9.74 13.24 -1.76
C PHE A 62 10.76 12.46 -0.92
N TYR A 63 10.31 11.71 0.10
CA TYR A 63 11.19 10.85 0.89
C TYR A 63 11.82 9.73 0.05
N LEU A 64 11.06 9.14 -0.88
CA LEU A 64 11.58 8.09 -1.79
C LEU A 64 12.57 8.63 -2.83
N LEU A 65 12.51 9.93 -3.18
CA LEU A 65 13.46 10.58 -4.09
C LEU A 65 14.77 10.99 -3.41
N LEU A 66 14.72 11.32 -2.12
CA LEU A 66 15.89 11.69 -1.32
C LEU A 66 16.66 10.49 -0.75
N ALA A 67 15.98 9.35 -0.60
CA ALA A 67 16.57 8.08 -0.19
C ALA A 67 17.34 7.42 -1.34
#